data_AF-A0A354BFV2-F1
#
_entry.id   AF-A0A354BFV2-F1
#
_cell.length_a   1.000
_cell.length_b   1.000
_cell.length_c   1.000
_cell.angle_alpha   90.00
_cell.angle_beta   90.00
_cell.angle_gamma   90.00
#
_symmetry.space_group_name_H-M   'P 1'
#
loop_
_entity.id
_entity.type
_entity.pdbx_description
1 polymer ?
#
loop_
_entity_poly.entity_id
_entity_poly.type
_entity_poly.pdbx_seq_one_letter_code
_entity_poly.pdbx_strand_id
1 'polypeptide(L)'
;MALILDLGGNDSYHGLIGASYDVRYGNAVVIDLAGNDRYTGAPLGLATGRLGVGLLFDGSGDDTYELSPGSGGVGLGGLGILVDTQGHDQYHGNRLTQGAAIGGLGLLIDTAGNDRYSSHGFAIGFGGPLGLGAVIDSDGDDQYQCGDVLPSAYNAHDAPDSKPGDPEFQYDCFGLGAGAGLRVLTAQPQWLNQSLAGGMGLLLDLKGHDRYQSANFSQGMGYFFGAGILLDLDGEDDYQAARYGHGASAHYGVALFIDRHGDDRYKSTGPYYNAGVAWDHSVSLTIDAGIGQDSYTFDGTTGLGKADHTGWAVFLDEGGHDAYRVKSGFGETSEQSFAAFIDLTGEDQYSLLSGVPDFRPGNSMIFSHGTGSFFQDR
;
A
#
# COMPACT_ATOMS: atom_id res chain seq x y z
N MET A 1 -2.07 -12.87 -31.74
CA MET A 1 -0.80 -12.80 -30.99
C MET A 1 0.07 -11.78 -31.67
N ALA A 2 0.62 -10.83 -30.92
CA ALA A 2 1.66 -9.91 -31.37
C ALA A 2 2.92 -10.14 -30.51
N LEU A 3 4.10 -10.10 -31.14
CA LEU A 3 5.40 -10.20 -30.47
C LEU A 3 6.31 -9.11 -31.02
N ILE A 4 6.89 -8.33 -30.13
CA ILE A 4 8.06 -7.48 -30.39
C ILE A 4 9.23 -8.12 -29.65
N LEU A 5 10.33 -8.31 -30.35
CA LEU A 5 11.60 -8.74 -29.78
C LEU A 5 12.63 -7.70 -30.22
N ASP A 6 13.07 -6.90 -29.27
CA ASP A 6 14.23 -6.04 -29.41
C ASP A 6 15.46 -6.77 -28.85
N LEU A 7 16.60 -6.60 -29.52
CA LEU A 7 17.86 -7.20 -29.12
C LEU A 7 18.76 -6.19 -28.41
N GLY A 8 18.33 -4.93 -28.40
CA GLY A 8 18.85 -3.86 -27.58
C GLY A 8 19.15 -2.58 -28.36
N GLY A 9 19.37 -1.51 -27.62
CA GLY A 9 19.47 -0.18 -28.18
C GLY A 9 19.15 0.88 -27.13
N ASN A 10 18.60 2.00 -27.55
CA ASN A 10 18.05 3.02 -26.67
C ASN A 10 16.81 3.51 -27.42
N ASP A 11 15.72 2.81 -27.20
CA ASP A 11 14.54 2.83 -28.03
C ASP A 11 13.39 3.56 -27.32
N SER A 12 12.31 3.72 -28.07
CA SER A 12 11.15 4.46 -27.60
C SER A 12 9.87 3.77 -28.05
N TYR A 13 9.17 3.24 -27.08
CA TYR A 13 7.94 2.46 -27.26
C TYR A 13 6.74 3.37 -27.02
N HIS A 14 5.92 3.60 -28.05
CA HIS A 14 4.77 4.49 -27.98
C HIS A 14 3.46 3.82 -28.42
N GLY A 15 2.43 3.89 -27.56
CA GLY A 15 1.05 3.55 -27.92
C GLY A 15 0.47 2.34 -27.19
N LEU A 16 -0.44 1.61 -27.84
CA LEU A 16 -1.01 0.36 -27.30
C LEU A 16 -0.09 -0.82 -27.62
N ILE A 17 1.01 -0.92 -26.88
CA ILE A 17 2.04 -1.95 -27.05
C ILE A 17 1.91 -2.99 -25.95
N GLY A 18 2.30 -4.26 -26.16
CA GLY A 18 2.33 -5.27 -25.10
C GLY A 18 0.99 -5.50 -24.39
N ALA A 19 -0.14 -5.19 -25.02
CA ALA A 19 -1.48 -5.26 -24.42
C ALA A 19 -2.43 -6.10 -25.26
N SER A 20 -3.12 -7.03 -24.62
CA SER A 20 -4.11 -7.87 -25.30
C SER A 20 -5.36 -7.06 -25.63
N TYR A 21 -5.93 -7.24 -26.82
CA TYR A 21 -7.10 -6.46 -27.25
C TYR A 21 -8.43 -7.07 -26.81
N ASP A 22 -8.66 -8.33 -27.16
CA ASP A 22 -9.82 -9.15 -26.78
C ASP A 22 -9.45 -10.64 -26.81
N VAL A 23 -10.39 -11.51 -26.45
CA VAL A 23 -10.19 -12.98 -26.42
C VAL A 23 -9.74 -13.59 -27.76
N ARG A 24 -9.96 -12.92 -28.90
CA ARG A 24 -9.51 -13.40 -30.22
C ARG A 24 -8.06 -12.99 -30.51
N TYR A 25 -7.64 -11.85 -29.97
CA TYR A 25 -6.27 -11.33 -30.04
C TYR A 25 -5.67 -11.27 -28.64
N GLY A 26 -5.74 -12.42 -27.97
CA GLY A 26 -5.54 -12.49 -26.52
C GLY A 26 -4.11 -12.31 -26.04
N ASN A 27 -3.08 -12.35 -26.89
CA ASN A 27 -1.69 -12.30 -26.42
C ASN A 27 -0.92 -11.18 -27.14
N ALA A 28 -0.26 -10.32 -26.37
CA ALA A 28 0.66 -9.31 -26.86
C ALA A 28 1.89 -9.27 -25.96
N VAL A 29 3.07 -9.43 -26.55
CA VAL A 29 4.34 -9.58 -25.83
C VAL A 29 5.37 -8.61 -26.39
N VAL A 30 6.09 -7.95 -25.50
CA VAL A 30 7.32 -7.21 -25.78
C VAL A 30 8.43 -7.86 -24.96
N ILE A 31 9.57 -8.09 -25.60
CA ILE A 31 10.81 -8.50 -24.98
C ILE A 31 11.86 -7.51 -25.48
N ASP A 32 12.35 -6.66 -24.58
CA ASP A 32 13.60 -5.92 -24.76
C ASP A 32 14.70 -6.65 -23.98
N LEU A 33 15.92 -6.62 -24.48
CA LEU A 33 17.04 -7.35 -23.89
C LEU A 33 18.12 -6.43 -23.34
N ALA A 34 18.22 -5.18 -23.80
CA ALA A 34 19.21 -4.24 -23.31
C ALA A 34 19.00 -2.82 -23.83
N GLY A 35 19.11 -1.82 -22.98
CA GLY A 35 19.08 -0.44 -23.41
C GLY A 35 18.63 0.50 -22.32
N ASN A 36 18.83 1.80 -22.52
CA ASN A 36 18.14 2.77 -21.68
C ASN A 36 16.98 3.33 -22.51
N ASP A 37 15.81 2.77 -22.24
CA ASP A 37 14.61 2.80 -23.03
C ASP A 37 13.55 3.70 -22.43
N ARG A 38 12.66 4.17 -23.31
CA ARG A 38 11.50 4.97 -22.92
C ARG A 38 10.21 4.28 -23.33
N TYR A 39 9.46 3.88 -22.31
CA TYR A 39 8.16 3.24 -22.45
C TYR A 39 7.05 4.25 -22.21
N THR A 40 6.27 4.59 -23.23
CA THR A 40 5.13 5.52 -23.10
C THR A 40 3.84 4.85 -23.55
N GLY A 41 3.13 4.29 -22.56
CA GLY A 41 1.89 3.55 -22.77
C GLY A 41 0.73 4.46 -23.09
N ALA A 42 -0.05 4.15 -24.13
CA ALA A 42 -1.40 4.68 -24.25
C ALA A 42 -2.31 4.03 -23.18
N PRO A 43 -3.47 4.62 -22.83
CA PRO A 43 -4.40 3.98 -21.92
C PRO A 43 -4.72 2.55 -22.33
N LEU A 44 -4.68 1.63 -21.36
CA LEU A 44 -4.80 0.18 -21.55
C LEU A 44 -3.65 -0.45 -22.38
N GLY A 45 -2.46 0.16 -22.38
CA GLY A 45 -1.30 -0.27 -23.18
C GLY A 45 0.06 -0.12 -22.50
N LEU A 46 0.92 -1.12 -22.74
CA LEU A 46 2.12 -1.62 -22.02
C LEU A 46 1.79 -2.54 -20.85
N ALA A 47 1.86 -3.83 -21.18
CA ALA A 47 1.64 -4.98 -20.30
C ALA A 47 0.21 -5.13 -19.74
N THR A 48 -0.82 -4.69 -20.46
CA THR A 48 -2.22 -4.82 -20.00
C THR A 48 -2.85 -6.14 -20.43
N GLY A 49 -3.31 -6.93 -19.47
CA GLY A 49 -4.09 -8.14 -19.68
C GLY A 49 -5.59 -7.88 -19.68
N ARG A 50 -6.20 -7.74 -20.86
CA ARG A 50 -7.65 -7.58 -21.04
C ARG A 50 -8.29 -8.85 -21.60
N LEU A 51 -8.71 -9.75 -20.71
CA LEU A 51 -9.25 -11.07 -21.07
C LEU A 51 -8.27 -11.90 -21.94
N GLY A 52 -6.98 -11.72 -21.67
CA GLY A 52 -5.83 -12.29 -22.38
C GLY A 52 -4.54 -12.00 -21.60
N VAL A 53 -3.39 -12.11 -22.24
CA VAL A 53 -2.06 -11.82 -21.69
C VAL A 53 -1.44 -10.60 -22.37
N GLY A 54 -1.10 -9.60 -21.56
CA GLY A 54 -0.15 -8.54 -21.91
C GLY A 54 1.14 -8.77 -21.14
N LEU A 55 2.28 -8.80 -21.85
CA LEU A 55 3.60 -9.00 -21.25
C LEU A 55 4.58 -7.96 -21.79
N LEU A 56 5.30 -7.31 -20.88
CA LEU A 56 6.54 -6.59 -21.14
C LEU A 56 7.62 -7.24 -20.29
N PHE A 57 8.73 -7.57 -20.92
CA PHE A 57 9.95 -8.01 -20.27
C PHE A 57 11.08 -7.09 -20.75
N ASP A 58 11.74 -6.40 -19.82
CA ASP A 58 13.00 -5.70 -20.03
C ASP A 58 14.15 -6.48 -19.37
N GLY A 59 15.27 -6.57 -20.08
CA GLY A 59 16.43 -7.36 -19.70
C GLY A 59 17.54 -6.57 -19.02
N SER A 60 17.71 -5.28 -19.33
CA SER A 60 18.68 -4.42 -18.65
C SER A 60 18.69 -2.99 -19.15
N GLY A 61 18.92 -2.07 -18.23
CA GLY A 61 19.41 -0.71 -18.44
C GLY A 61 18.59 0.28 -17.61
N ASP A 62 18.88 1.57 -17.72
CA ASP A 62 18.15 2.56 -16.89
C ASP A 62 16.95 3.12 -17.67
N ASP A 63 15.76 2.67 -17.32
CA ASP A 63 14.55 2.83 -18.09
C ASP A 63 13.56 3.83 -17.49
N THR A 64 12.68 4.34 -18.35
CA THR A 64 11.59 5.21 -17.94
C THR A 64 10.26 4.74 -18.48
N TYR A 65 9.37 4.40 -17.54
CA TYR A 65 8.01 3.94 -17.77
C TYR A 65 6.99 5.05 -17.48
N GLU A 66 6.44 5.63 -18.54
CA GLU A 66 5.35 6.62 -18.50
C GLU A 66 4.01 5.89 -18.71
N LEU A 67 3.32 5.62 -17.61
CA LEU A 67 2.19 4.69 -17.53
C LEU A 67 0.86 5.45 -17.49
N SER A 68 0.13 5.38 -18.61
CA SER A 68 -1.27 5.81 -18.68
C SER A 68 -2.20 4.90 -17.85
N PRO A 69 -3.44 5.33 -17.56
CA PRO A 69 -4.39 4.47 -16.85
C PRO A 69 -4.58 3.10 -17.52
N GLY A 70 -4.43 2.05 -16.73
CA GLY A 70 -4.49 0.66 -17.16
C GLY A 70 -3.19 0.09 -17.73
N SER A 71 -2.03 0.71 -17.49
CA SER A 71 -0.71 0.30 -17.98
C SER A 71 0.24 -0.13 -16.86
N GLY A 72 1.37 -0.75 -17.21
CA GLY A 72 2.39 -1.18 -16.26
C GLY A 72 2.01 -2.48 -15.58
N GLY A 73 1.76 -3.52 -16.37
CA GLY A 73 1.44 -4.85 -15.83
C GLY A 73 0.02 -4.96 -15.27
N VAL A 74 -0.97 -4.24 -15.81
CA VAL A 74 -2.32 -4.21 -15.24
C VAL A 74 -3.21 -5.35 -15.72
N GLY A 75 -3.89 -6.03 -14.79
CA GLY A 75 -4.84 -7.11 -15.06
C GLY A 75 -6.30 -6.66 -15.08
N LEU A 76 -6.96 -6.69 -16.24
CA LEU A 76 -8.39 -6.38 -16.41
C LEU A 76 -9.14 -7.61 -16.96
N GLY A 77 -9.51 -8.52 -16.07
CA GLY A 77 -10.06 -9.82 -16.46
C GLY A 77 -9.04 -10.77 -17.12
N GLY A 78 -7.80 -10.33 -17.31
CA GLY A 78 -6.69 -11.08 -17.89
C GLY A 78 -5.42 -10.97 -17.06
N LEU A 79 -4.29 -11.31 -17.66
CA LEU A 79 -2.95 -11.28 -17.04
C LEU A 79 -2.15 -10.13 -17.62
N GLY A 80 -1.90 -9.09 -16.84
CA GLY A 80 -0.95 -8.03 -17.17
C GLY A 80 0.33 -8.27 -16.40
N ILE A 81 1.47 -8.28 -17.09
CA ILE A 81 2.76 -8.60 -16.50
C ILE A 81 3.82 -7.66 -17.06
N LEU A 82 4.44 -6.87 -16.19
CA LEU A 82 5.66 -6.12 -16.47
C LEU A 82 6.78 -6.76 -15.65
N VAL A 83 7.89 -7.08 -16.29
CA VAL A 83 9.12 -7.52 -15.62
C VAL A 83 10.25 -6.64 -16.10
N ASP A 84 10.88 -5.93 -15.18
CA ASP A 84 12.22 -5.38 -15.37
C ASP A 84 13.18 -6.25 -14.54
N THR A 85 14.42 -6.37 -14.97
CA THR A 85 15.39 -7.26 -14.32
C THR A 85 16.65 -6.58 -13.84
N GLN A 86 17.02 -5.42 -14.38
CA GLN A 86 18.24 -4.72 -14.05
C GLN A 86 18.10 -3.27 -14.47
N GLY A 87 18.36 -2.33 -13.57
CA GLY A 87 18.34 -0.93 -13.98
C GLY A 87 18.39 0.01 -12.81
N HIS A 88 18.12 1.27 -13.08
CA HIS A 88 17.75 2.27 -12.08
C HIS A 88 16.54 3.01 -12.65
N ASP A 89 15.37 2.43 -12.40
CA ASP A 89 14.21 2.61 -13.22
C ASP A 89 13.20 3.57 -12.63
N GLN A 90 12.41 4.15 -13.52
CA GLN A 90 11.43 5.16 -13.16
C GLN A 90 10.04 4.78 -13.68
N TYR A 91 9.16 4.43 -12.74
CA TYR A 91 7.77 4.06 -12.99
C TYR A 91 6.82 5.21 -12.65
N HIS A 92 6.48 6.02 -13.65
CA HIS A 92 5.58 7.16 -13.53
C HIS A 92 4.16 6.80 -13.96
N GLY A 93 3.29 6.51 -13.01
CA GLY A 93 1.89 6.16 -13.23
C GLY A 93 0.90 7.26 -12.89
N ASN A 94 -0.29 7.19 -13.49
CA ASN A 94 -1.41 8.03 -13.08
C ASN A 94 -2.31 7.31 -12.07
N ARG A 95 -3.27 6.51 -12.54
CA ARG A 95 -4.16 5.73 -11.70
C ARG A 95 -4.48 4.41 -12.34
N LEU A 96 -4.72 3.37 -11.56
CA LEU A 96 -4.91 2.01 -12.09
C LEU A 96 -3.70 1.59 -12.93
N THR A 97 -2.51 1.66 -12.34
CA THR A 97 -1.21 1.37 -12.97
C THR A 97 -0.32 0.53 -12.06
N GLN A 98 0.79 0.02 -12.57
CA GLN A 98 1.85 -0.63 -11.78
C GLN A 98 1.32 -1.83 -10.99
N GLY A 99 1.11 -2.95 -11.69
CA GLY A 99 0.64 -4.20 -11.10
C GLY A 99 -0.80 -4.17 -10.59
N ALA A 100 -1.59 -3.13 -10.88
CA ALA A 100 -2.98 -3.06 -10.42
C ALA A 100 -3.90 -4.07 -11.14
N ALA A 101 -5.00 -4.48 -10.51
CA ALA A 101 -5.92 -5.45 -11.09
C ALA A 101 -7.40 -5.28 -10.74
N ILE A 102 -8.27 -5.64 -11.68
CA ILE A 102 -9.71 -5.86 -11.50
C ILE A 102 -10.09 -7.11 -12.29
N GLY A 103 -10.60 -8.14 -11.60
CA GLY A 103 -11.04 -9.40 -12.23
C GLY A 103 -9.96 -10.27 -12.84
N GLY A 104 -8.68 -9.92 -12.67
CA GLY A 104 -7.53 -10.61 -13.27
C GLY A 104 -6.29 -10.54 -12.39
N LEU A 105 -5.13 -10.79 -12.99
CA LEU A 105 -3.82 -10.65 -12.35
C LEU A 105 -3.09 -9.46 -12.95
N GLY A 106 -2.72 -8.50 -12.11
CA GLY A 106 -1.76 -7.47 -12.43
C GLY A 106 -0.46 -7.74 -11.68
N LEU A 107 0.66 -7.67 -12.39
CA LEU A 107 1.97 -7.97 -11.83
C LEU A 107 3.01 -7.01 -12.43
N LEU A 108 3.74 -6.35 -11.54
CA LEU A 108 5.00 -5.69 -11.84
C LEU A 108 6.07 -6.39 -11.01
N ILE A 109 7.15 -6.83 -11.65
CA ILE A 109 8.34 -7.37 -10.98
C ILE A 109 9.51 -6.50 -11.40
N ASP A 110 10.23 -5.98 -10.42
CA ASP A 110 11.59 -5.48 -10.58
C ASP A 110 12.52 -6.38 -9.77
N THR A 111 13.76 -6.56 -10.22
CA THR A 111 14.68 -7.48 -9.56
C THR A 111 16.02 -6.88 -9.15
N ALA A 112 16.33 -5.66 -9.59
CA ALA A 112 17.55 -4.97 -9.20
C ALA A 112 17.51 -3.51 -9.63
N GLY A 113 17.75 -2.62 -8.69
CA GLY A 113 17.95 -1.22 -9.04
C GLY A 113 17.94 -0.29 -7.87
N ASN A 114 17.60 0.96 -8.14
CA ASN A 114 17.38 1.98 -7.11
C ASN A 114 16.26 2.82 -7.68
N ASP A 115 15.07 2.28 -7.55
CA ASP A 115 13.96 2.49 -8.45
C ASP A 115 12.96 3.45 -7.84
N ARG A 116 12.16 4.04 -8.71
CA ARG A 116 11.18 5.06 -8.32
C ARG A 116 9.81 4.71 -8.87
N TYR A 117 8.92 4.38 -7.96
CA TYR A 117 7.52 4.13 -8.22
C TYR A 117 6.70 5.36 -7.82
N SER A 118 6.02 6.00 -8.76
CA SER A 118 5.16 7.14 -8.47
C SER A 118 3.79 6.97 -9.09
N SER A 119 2.72 7.17 -8.31
CA SER A 119 1.35 7.15 -8.81
C SER A 119 0.39 8.01 -8.00
N HIS A 120 -0.83 8.18 -8.47
CA HIS A 120 -1.85 8.99 -7.79
C HIS A 120 -2.96 8.17 -7.15
N GLY A 121 -3.17 6.93 -7.61
CA GLY A 121 -4.03 6.01 -6.87
C GLY A 121 -4.52 4.77 -7.62
N PHE A 122 -5.09 3.82 -6.89
CA PHE A 122 -5.44 2.50 -7.42
C PHE A 122 -4.24 1.82 -8.07
N ALA A 123 -3.04 1.95 -7.51
CA ALA A 123 -1.78 1.63 -8.18
C ALA A 123 -0.77 0.96 -7.24
N ILE A 124 0.37 0.52 -7.76
CA ILE A 124 1.44 -0.11 -6.97
C ILE A 124 0.88 -1.33 -6.22
N GLY A 125 0.54 -2.37 -6.97
CA GLY A 125 0.03 -3.62 -6.41
C GLY A 125 -1.41 -3.55 -5.91
N PHE A 126 -2.24 -2.66 -6.48
CA PHE A 126 -3.64 -2.51 -6.08
C PHE A 126 -4.54 -3.67 -6.54
N GLY A 127 -5.31 -4.25 -5.61
CA GLY A 127 -6.30 -5.30 -5.89
C GLY A 127 -7.76 -4.82 -5.81
N GLY A 128 -8.38 -4.54 -6.95
CA GLY A 128 -9.81 -4.27 -7.06
C GLY A 128 -10.68 -5.52 -7.09
N PRO A 129 -12.01 -5.41 -7.25
CA PRO A 129 -12.92 -6.57 -7.21
C PRO A 129 -12.49 -7.73 -8.09
N LEU A 130 -12.44 -8.94 -7.52
CA LEU A 130 -11.98 -10.19 -8.18
C LEU A 130 -10.55 -10.13 -8.75
N GLY A 131 -9.77 -9.09 -8.44
CA GLY A 131 -8.41 -8.91 -8.92
C GLY A 131 -7.37 -9.32 -7.88
N LEU A 132 -6.21 -9.76 -8.36
CA LEU A 132 -4.96 -9.80 -7.60
C LEU A 132 -4.01 -8.81 -8.26
N GLY A 133 -3.66 -7.74 -7.55
CA GLY A 133 -2.61 -6.83 -7.97
C GLY A 133 -1.36 -7.04 -7.13
N ALA A 134 -0.19 -7.01 -7.77
CA ALA A 134 1.08 -7.21 -7.09
C ALA A 134 2.20 -6.36 -7.70
N VAL A 135 3.02 -5.78 -6.82
CA VAL A 135 4.37 -5.30 -7.11
C VAL A 135 5.33 -6.15 -6.27
N ILE A 136 6.39 -6.63 -6.90
CA ILE A 136 7.47 -7.37 -6.25
C ILE A 136 8.77 -6.70 -6.65
N ASP A 137 9.47 -6.14 -5.69
CA ASP A 137 10.84 -5.67 -5.83
C ASP A 137 11.77 -6.61 -5.05
N SER A 138 13.03 -6.75 -5.49
CA SER A 138 13.95 -7.75 -4.93
C SER A 138 15.26 -7.21 -4.37
N ASP A 139 15.71 -6.03 -4.83
CA ASP A 139 17.02 -5.48 -4.48
C ASP A 139 17.09 -4.01 -4.88
N GLY A 140 17.37 -3.12 -3.94
CA GLY A 140 17.61 -1.73 -4.26
C GLY A 140 17.66 -0.82 -3.06
N ASP A 141 17.69 0.50 -3.27
CA ASP A 141 17.18 1.43 -2.24
C ASP A 141 16.12 2.26 -2.97
N ASP A 142 14.87 1.90 -2.76
CA ASP A 142 13.74 2.20 -3.63
C ASP A 142 12.80 3.24 -3.02
N GLN A 143 12.01 3.86 -3.89
CA GLN A 143 11.09 4.92 -3.50
C GLN A 143 9.70 4.64 -4.04
N TYR A 144 8.76 4.45 -3.11
CA TYR A 144 7.35 4.21 -3.40
C TYR A 144 6.52 5.43 -3.03
N GLN A 145 5.98 6.12 -4.02
CA GLN A 145 5.11 7.28 -3.85
C GLN A 145 3.71 7.01 -4.39
N CYS A 146 2.69 7.28 -3.58
CA CYS A 146 1.30 7.25 -4.05
C CYS A 146 0.40 8.32 -3.41
N GLY A 147 -0.25 9.14 -4.25
CA GLY A 147 -1.25 10.10 -3.83
C GLY A 147 -1.08 11.48 -4.46
N ASP A 148 -1.26 12.53 -3.64
CA ASP A 148 -1.05 13.96 -3.96
C ASP A 148 -1.96 14.61 -5.01
N VAL A 149 -2.81 13.84 -5.70
CA VAL A 149 -3.70 14.36 -6.75
C VAL A 149 -5.18 14.15 -6.46
N LEU A 150 -5.58 13.00 -5.92
CA LEU A 150 -6.99 12.67 -5.69
C LEU A 150 -7.44 13.20 -4.32
N PRO A 151 -8.24 14.29 -4.22
CA PRO A 151 -8.58 14.87 -2.93
C PRO A 151 -9.44 13.92 -2.11
N SER A 152 -9.12 13.81 -0.82
CA SER A 152 -9.91 12.98 0.08
C SER A 152 -11.31 13.53 0.28
N ALA A 153 -12.31 12.65 0.26
CA ALA A 153 -13.69 13.01 0.58
C ALA A 153 -13.85 13.57 2.01
N TYR A 154 -12.91 13.24 2.90
CA TYR A 154 -12.91 13.70 4.30
C TYR A 154 -12.56 15.17 4.48
N ASN A 155 -11.91 15.81 3.50
CA ASN A 155 -11.54 17.22 3.60
C ASN A 155 -12.74 18.12 3.88
N ALA A 156 -13.93 17.77 3.35
CA ALA A 156 -15.16 18.53 3.57
C ALA A 156 -15.58 18.63 5.04
N HIS A 157 -15.18 17.67 5.88
CA HIS A 157 -15.48 17.66 7.31
C HIS A 157 -14.25 18.03 8.15
N ASP A 158 -13.09 17.47 7.82
CA ASP A 158 -11.91 17.55 8.67
C ASP A 158 -11.11 18.83 8.45
N ALA A 159 -11.15 19.38 7.23
CA ALA A 159 -10.38 20.56 6.84
C ALA A 159 -11.11 21.39 5.76
N PRO A 160 -12.35 21.87 6.03
CA PRO A 160 -13.25 22.43 5.01
C PRO A 160 -12.71 23.67 4.30
N ASP A 161 -11.81 24.41 4.95
CA ASP A 161 -11.21 25.64 4.42
C ASP A 161 -9.83 25.41 3.78
N SER A 162 -9.27 24.20 3.91
CA SER A 162 -7.95 23.87 3.35
C SER A 162 -8.02 23.58 1.85
N LYS A 163 -6.90 23.81 1.17
CA LYS A 163 -6.75 23.66 -0.28
C LYS A 163 -5.61 22.70 -0.61
N PRO A 164 -5.58 22.16 -1.85
CA PRO A 164 -4.43 21.39 -2.33
C PRO A 164 -3.09 22.10 -2.02
N GLY A 165 -2.19 21.39 -1.33
CA GLY A 165 -0.90 21.90 -0.87
C GLY A 165 -0.86 22.46 0.55
N ASP A 166 -2.01 22.68 1.20
CA ASP A 166 -2.04 23.03 2.62
C ASP A 166 -1.73 21.77 3.48
N PRO A 167 -1.04 21.90 4.63
CA PRO A 167 -0.64 20.74 5.45
C PRO A 167 -1.79 19.84 5.90
N GLU A 168 -2.97 20.41 6.14
CA GLU A 168 -4.14 19.66 6.60
C GLU A 168 -4.93 19.02 5.46
N PHE A 169 -4.66 19.39 4.19
CA PHE A 169 -5.40 18.89 3.04
C PHE A 169 -4.95 17.48 2.67
N GLN A 170 -5.85 16.51 2.76
CA GLN A 170 -5.52 15.11 2.55
C GLN A 170 -5.88 14.63 1.14
N TYR A 171 -5.16 13.62 0.67
CA TYR A 171 -5.41 12.93 -0.59
C TYR A 171 -5.68 11.45 -0.34
N ASP A 172 -6.29 10.78 -1.31
CA ASP A 172 -6.46 9.33 -1.30
C ASP A 172 -5.48 8.67 -2.28
N CYS A 173 -5.01 7.47 -1.95
CA CYS A 173 -4.12 6.65 -2.77
C CYS A 173 -4.80 5.35 -3.21
N PHE A 174 -5.17 4.43 -2.31
CA PHE A 174 -5.55 3.05 -2.69
C PHE A 174 -4.43 2.35 -3.48
N GLY A 175 -3.24 2.27 -2.90
CA GLY A 175 -2.07 1.66 -3.53
C GLY A 175 -1.07 1.14 -2.51
N LEU A 176 0.11 0.73 -2.94
CA LEU A 176 1.13 0.08 -2.09
C LEU A 176 0.55 -1.18 -1.44
N GLY A 177 0.06 -2.09 -2.28
CA GLY A 177 -0.52 -3.35 -1.84
C GLY A 177 -1.94 -3.25 -1.29
N ALA A 178 -2.65 -2.13 -1.48
CA ALA A 178 -4.03 -2.00 -1.05
C ALA A 178 -5.00 -2.94 -1.81
N GLY A 179 -5.88 -3.62 -1.09
CA GLY A 179 -7.01 -4.37 -1.66
C GLY A 179 -8.33 -3.69 -1.36
N ALA A 180 -9.14 -3.41 -2.39
CA ALA A 180 -10.41 -2.70 -2.22
C ALA A 180 -11.58 -3.25 -3.03
N GLY A 181 -12.76 -3.27 -2.41
CA GLY A 181 -14.02 -3.49 -3.11
C GLY A 181 -14.65 -2.20 -3.66
N LEU A 182 -15.61 -2.39 -4.57
CA LEU A 182 -16.45 -1.29 -5.05
C LEU A 182 -17.62 -1.12 -4.07
N ARG A 183 -17.51 -0.12 -3.19
CA ARG A 183 -18.60 0.23 -2.27
C ARG A 183 -19.50 1.29 -2.88
N VAL A 184 -20.73 0.91 -3.24
CA VAL A 184 -21.70 1.86 -3.80
C VAL A 184 -22.43 2.59 -2.66
N LEU A 185 -22.03 3.83 -2.39
CA LEU A 185 -22.70 4.72 -1.44
C LEU A 185 -23.78 5.54 -2.16
N THR A 186 -25.05 5.26 -1.86
CA THR A 186 -26.18 5.82 -2.62
C THR A 186 -27.44 5.92 -1.76
N ALA A 187 -28.25 6.95 -2.00
CA ALA A 187 -29.56 7.12 -1.38
C ALA A 187 -30.64 6.22 -2.01
N GLN A 188 -30.32 5.54 -3.12
CA GLN A 188 -31.24 4.70 -3.86
C GLN A 188 -30.95 3.20 -3.59
N PRO A 189 -31.73 2.51 -2.73
CA PRO A 189 -31.38 1.17 -2.23
C PRO A 189 -31.17 0.12 -3.31
N GLN A 190 -31.82 0.26 -4.47
CA GLN A 190 -31.70 -0.67 -5.58
C GLN A 190 -30.31 -0.69 -6.25
N TRP A 191 -29.44 0.27 -5.95
CA TRP A 191 -28.06 0.30 -6.46
C TRP A 191 -27.06 -0.33 -5.48
N LEU A 192 -27.48 -0.62 -4.24
CA LEU A 192 -26.59 -1.24 -3.23
C LEU A 192 -26.10 -2.62 -3.68
N ASN A 193 -26.93 -3.36 -4.43
CA ASN A 193 -26.59 -4.67 -4.98
C ASN A 193 -25.54 -4.63 -6.11
N GLN A 194 -25.09 -3.45 -6.51
CA GLN A 194 -23.97 -3.26 -7.45
C GLN A 194 -22.62 -3.13 -6.75
N SER A 195 -22.62 -3.15 -5.42
CA SER A 195 -21.37 -3.24 -4.67
C SER A 195 -20.69 -4.58 -4.94
N LEU A 196 -19.38 -4.55 -5.05
CA LEU A 196 -18.56 -5.74 -5.30
C LEU A 196 -17.54 -5.89 -4.18
N ALA A 197 -17.41 -7.11 -3.66
CA ALA A 197 -16.35 -7.44 -2.72
C ALA A 197 -14.97 -7.18 -3.35
N GLY A 198 -14.00 -6.81 -2.52
CA GLY A 198 -12.65 -6.47 -2.96
C GLY A 198 -11.83 -7.63 -3.48
N GLY A 199 -10.66 -7.28 -4.00
CA GLY A 199 -9.61 -8.22 -4.37
C GLY A 199 -8.46 -8.20 -3.36
N MET A 200 -7.33 -8.71 -3.82
CA MET A 200 -6.09 -8.78 -3.05
C MET A 200 -5.05 -7.84 -3.66
N GLY A 201 -4.53 -6.92 -2.86
CA GLY A 201 -3.34 -6.15 -3.20
C GLY A 201 -2.12 -6.70 -2.48
N LEU A 202 -0.95 -6.59 -3.12
CA LEU A 202 0.34 -6.99 -2.58
C LEU A 202 1.42 -6.00 -3.02
N LEU A 203 2.19 -5.52 -2.05
CA LEU A 203 3.53 -4.99 -2.26
C LEU A 203 4.50 -5.88 -1.48
N LEU A 204 5.51 -6.41 -2.16
CA LEU A 204 6.58 -7.20 -1.57
C LEU A 204 7.91 -6.55 -1.96
N ASP A 205 8.61 -6.00 -0.99
CA ASP A 205 10.01 -5.65 -1.10
C ASP A 205 10.84 -6.71 -0.37
N LEU A 206 12.02 -7.05 -0.89
CA LEU A 206 12.87 -8.08 -0.29
C LEU A 206 14.09 -7.50 0.42
N LYS A 207 14.68 -6.42 -0.11
CA LYS A 207 15.96 -5.90 0.35
C LYS A 207 16.13 -4.45 -0.10
N GLY A 208 16.45 -3.58 0.84
CA GLY A 208 16.85 -2.22 0.52
C GLY A 208 16.73 -1.27 1.68
N HIS A 209 17.22 -0.05 1.53
CA HIS A 209 16.86 1.04 2.46
C HIS A 209 15.79 1.91 1.80
N ASP A 210 14.54 1.55 2.03
CA ASP A 210 13.42 1.95 1.20
C ASP A 210 12.62 3.11 1.79
N ARG A 211 11.93 3.81 0.90
CA ARG A 211 11.08 4.95 1.30
C ARG A 211 9.68 4.79 0.77
N TYR A 212 8.73 4.70 1.70
CA TYR A 212 7.32 4.57 1.42
C TYR A 212 6.59 5.87 1.75
N GLN A 213 6.18 6.63 0.74
CA GLN A 213 5.43 7.87 0.91
C GLN A 213 4.04 7.78 0.30
N SER A 214 3.01 7.70 1.13
CA SER A 214 1.65 7.55 0.64
C SER A 214 0.62 8.46 1.30
N ALA A 215 -0.45 8.71 0.56
CA ALA A 215 -1.64 9.37 1.07
C ALA A 215 -2.60 8.35 1.72
N ASN A 216 -3.88 8.69 1.87
CA ASN A 216 -4.81 7.85 2.60
C ASN A 216 -5.03 6.48 1.91
N PHE A 217 -5.42 5.48 2.71
CA PHE A 217 -5.85 4.16 2.21
C PHE A 217 -4.76 3.45 1.41
N SER A 218 -3.59 3.22 1.99
CA SER A 218 -2.42 2.81 1.21
C SER A 218 -1.78 1.52 1.73
N GLN A 219 -0.68 1.63 2.47
CA GLN A 219 0.29 0.55 2.66
C GLN A 219 -0.35 -0.66 3.34
N GLY A 220 -0.54 -1.74 2.57
CA GLY A 220 -1.20 -2.96 3.03
C GLY A 220 -2.66 -2.78 3.46
N MET A 221 -3.38 -1.77 2.95
CA MET A 221 -4.74 -1.44 3.37
C MET A 221 -5.80 -2.43 2.81
N GLY A 222 -6.67 -2.94 3.68
CA GLY A 222 -7.87 -3.69 3.29
C GLY A 222 -9.15 -2.86 3.36
N TYR A 223 -9.86 -2.66 2.24
CA TYR A 223 -11.09 -1.86 2.19
C TYR A 223 -12.26 -2.62 1.56
N PHE A 224 -13.43 -2.63 2.21
CA PHE A 224 -14.68 -3.17 1.66
C PHE A 224 -14.54 -4.60 1.09
N PHE A 225 -14.34 -5.58 1.98
CA PHE A 225 -14.04 -6.98 1.64
C PHE A 225 -12.76 -7.19 0.82
N GLY A 226 -11.88 -6.19 0.71
CA GLY A 226 -10.56 -6.32 0.11
C GLY A 226 -9.50 -6.75 1.13
N ALA A 227 -8.46 -7.41 0.63
CA ALA A 227 -7.28 -7.80 1.39
C ALA A 227 -6.07 -7.00 0.92
N GLY A 228 -5.46 -6.20 1.80
CA GLY A 228 -4.21 -5.49 1.53
C GLY A 228 -3.03 -6.16 2.22
N ILE A 229 -1.91 -6.23 1.52
CA ILE A 229 -0.67 -6.85 2.02
C ILE A 229 0.51 -5.95 1.64
N LEU A 230 1.29 -5.55 2.64
CA LEU A 230 2.65 -5.04 2.44
C LEU A 230 3.61 -5.93 3.23
N LEU A 231 4.68 -6.36 2.57
CA LEU A 231 5.78 -7.11 3.16
C LEU A 231 7.09 -6.41 2.77
N ASP A 232 7.83 -5.93 3.75
CA ASP A 232 9.23 -5.57 3.63
C ASP A 232 10.05 -6.56 4.48
N LEU A 233 11.19 -7.01 3.95
CA LEU A 233 11.90 -8.17 4.51
C LEU A 233 13.30 -7.90 5.04
N ASP A 234 13.94 -6.78 4.67
CA ASP A 234 15.32 -6.43 5.06
C ASP A 234 15.62 -4.97 4.69
N GLY A 235 15.94 -4.13 5.66
CA GLY A 235 16.21 -2.73 5.35
C GLY A 235 16.52 -1.82 6.52
N GLU A 236 16.50 -0.51 6.27
CA GLU A 236 16.39 0.55 7.27
C GLU A 236 15.51 1.61 6.61
N ASP A 237 14.22 1.55 6.91
CA ASP A 237 13.19 2.05 6.02
C ASP A 237 12.45 3.25 6.61
N ASP A 238 12.01 4.14 5.72
CA ASP A 238 11.20 5.30 6.09
C ASP A 238 9.75 5.12 5.57
N TYR A 239 8.83 4.80 6.48
CA TYR A 239 7.40 4.70 6.22
C TYR A 239 6.66 5.99 6.59
N GLN A 240 6.01 6.60 5.60
CA GLN A 240 5.18 7.77 5.78
C GLN A 240 3.83 7.60 5.10
N ALA A 241 2.74 7.61 5.89
CA ALA A 241 1.39 7.55 5.34
C ALA A 241 0.39 8.49 6.02
N ALA A 242 -0.64 8.88 5.28
CA ALA A 242 -1.80 9.58 5.82
C ALA A 242 -2.82 8.58 6.40
N ARG A 243 -4.11 8.93 6.51
CA ARG A 243 -5.12 8.09 7.17
C ARG A 243 -5.24 6.69 6.57
N TYR A 244 -5.44 5.65 7.39
CA TYR A 244 -5.56 4.26 6.92
C TYR A 244 -4.34 3.84 6.10
N GLY A 245 -3.16 4.28 6.54
CA GLY A 245 -1.95 4.32 5.74
C GLY A 245 -0.94 3.21 6.02
N HIS A 246 -0.96 2.58 7.21
CA HIS A 246 -0.06 1.47 7.55
C HIS A 246 -0.88 0.29 8.11
N GLY A 247 -0.98 -0.81 7.37
CA GLY A 247 -1.60 -2.06 7.82
C GLY A 247 -3.03 -1.92 8.35
N ALA A 248 -3.78 -0.95 7.85
CA ALA A 248 -5.10 -0.62 8.35
C ALA A 248 -6.21 -1.33 7.56
N SER A 249 -7.40 -1.44 8.11
CA SER A 249 -8.53 -2.08 7.44
C SER A 249 -9.87 -1.42 7.78
N ALA A 250 -10.78 -1.39 6.81
CA ALA A 250 -12.09 -0.79 6.95
C ALA A 250 -13.18 -1.52 6.16
N HIS A 251 -14.38 -1.61 6.76
CA HIS A 251 -15.57 -2.20 6.16
C HIS A 251 -15.38 -3.66 5.73
N TYR A 252 -15.18 -4.58 6.68
CA TYR A 252 -14.87 -6.00 6.42
C TYR A 252 -13.56 -6.23 5.66
N GLY A 253 -12.66 -5.25 5.67
CA GLY A 253 -11.34 -5.38 5.06
C GLY A 253 -10.41 -6.28 5.87
N VAL A 254 -9.37 -6.77 5.22
CA VAL A 254 -8.27 -7.51 5.87
C VAL A 254 -6.95 -6.84 5.53
N ALA A 255 -6.08 -6.63 6.51
CA ALA A 255 -4.78 -6.04 6.30
C ALA A 255 -3.67 -6.85 6.97
N LEU A 256 -2.58 -7.02 6.23
CA LEU A 256 -1.31 -7.52 6.72
C LEU A 256 -0.22 -6.52 6.35
N PHE A 257 0.51 -6.05 7.35
CA PHE A 257 1.73 -5.26 7.17
C PHE A 257 2.80 -5.95 7.99
N ILE A 258 3.90 -6.32 7.34
CA ILE A 258 5.08 -6.85 8.02
C ILE A 258 6.27 -6.07 7.51
N ASP A 259 6.98 -5.44 8.43
CA ASP A 259 8.39 -5.10 8.26
C ASP A 259 9.19 -6.10 9.10
N ARG A 260 10.36 -6.54 8.62
CA ARG A 260 11.04 -7.72 9.17
C ARG A 260 12.35 -7.43 9.87
N HIS A 261 13.06 -6.37 9.48
CA HIS A 261 14.39 -6.08 9.99
C HIS A 261 14.82 -4.68 9.58
N GLY A 262 15.20 -3.86 10.55
CA GLY A 262 15.83 -2.57 10.32
C GLY A 262 15.91 -1.74 11.59
N ASP A 263 16.39 -0.50 11.44
CA ASP A 263 16.22 0.57 12.42
C ASP A 263 15.27 1.60 11.75
N ASP A 264 13.97 1.36 11.86
CA ASP A 264 12.97 1.86 10.95
C ASP A 264 12.24 3.10 11.48
N ARG A 265 11.64 3.86 10.56
CA ARG A 265 10.96 5.12 10.87
C ARG A 265 9.54 5.12 10.33
N TYR A 266 8.59 5.16 11.25
CA TYR A 266 7.17 5.21 10.94
C TYR A 266 6.59 6.58 11.26
N LYS A 267 5.88 7.17 10.31
CA LYS A 267 5.32 8.52 10.45
C LYS A 267 3.92 8.63 9.87
N SER A 268 3.03 9.26 10.64
CA SER A 268 1.71 9.67 10.15
C SER A 268 1.69 11.12 9.73
N THR A 269 1.31 11.39 8.48
CA THR A 269 1.08 12.76 7.96
C THR A 269 -0.38 13.20 8.04
N GLY A 270 -1.30 12.26 8.23
CA GLY A 270 -2.73 12.51 8.22
C GLY A 270 -3.38 12.26 9.59
N PRO A 271 -4.64 12.72 9.75
CA PRO A 271 -5.42 12.45 10.94
C PRO A 271 -6.10 11.08 10.86
N TYR A 272 -6.03 10.38 12.01
CA TYR A 272 -6.76 9.16 12.37
C TYR A 272 -6.32 7.85 11.69
N TYR A 273 -6.59 6.74 12.38
CA TYR A 273 -6.52 5.33 11.94
C TYR A 273 -5.25 4.93 11.17
N ASN A 274 -4.09 4.91 11.84
CA ASN A 274 -2.83 4.43 11.25
C ASN A 274 -2.17 3.36 12.12
N ALA A 275 -1.40 2.49 11.46
CA ALA A 275 -0.55 1.46 12.06
C ALA A 275 -1.32 0.43 12.89
N GLY A 276 -1.73 -0.64 12.19
CA GLY A 276 -2.43 -1.79 12.77
C GLY A 276 -3.80 -1.41 13.29
N VAL A 277 -4.67 -0.88 12.43
CA VAL A 277 -5.98 -0.36 12.84
C VAL A 277 -7.13 -0.96 12.06
N ALA A 278 -8.18 -1.41 12.76
CA ALA A 278 -9.36 -2.04 12.16
C ALA A 278 -10.66 -1.27 12.44
N TRP A 279 -11.44 -1.02 11.39
CA TRP A 279 -12.73 -0.32 11.45
C TRP A 279 -13.86 -1.17 10.83
N ASP A 280 -15.02 -1.24 11.47
CA ASP A 280 -16.27 -1.79 10.90
C ASP A 280 -16.09 -3.24 10.42
N HIS A 281 -16.05 -4.17 11.38
CA HIS A 281 -15.90 -5.62 11.16
C HIS A 281 -14.62 -6.07 10.44
N SER A 282 -13.61 -5.21 10.38
CA SER A 282 -12.35 -5.50 9.67
C SER A 282 -11.31 -6.16 10.58
N VAL A 283 -10.26 -6.71 9.96
CA VAL A 283 -9.15 -7.37 10.67
C VAL A 283 -7.81 -6.81 10.19
N SER A 284 -6.95 -6.40 11.12
CA SER A 284 -5.62 -5.87 10.85
C SER A 284 -4.56 -6.57 11.69
N LEU A 285 -3.44 -6.91 11.06
CA LEU A 285 -2.21 -7.33 11.72
C LEU A 285 -1.05 -6.51 11.15
N THR A 286 -0.40 -5.76 12.03
CA THR A 286 0.87 -5.08 11.75
C THR A 286 1.94 -5.68 12.65
N ILE A 287 3.04 -6.10 12.04
CA ILE A 287 4.22 -6.62 12.72
C ILE A 287 5.39 -5.77 12.28
N ASP A 288 6.04 -5.12 13.23
CA ASP A 288 7.44 -4.76 13.12
C ASP A 288 8.25 -5.89 13.76
N ALA A 289 9.17 -6.48 13.00
CA ALA A 289 9.89 -7.68 13.39
C ALA A 289 11.38 -7.39 13.55
N GLY A 290 12.04 -8.17 14.41
CA GLY A 290 13.43 -7.93 14.75
C GLY A 290 13.61 -7.34 16.15
N ILE A 291 14.77 -6.72 16.34
CA ILE A 291 15.20 -6.12 17.61
C ILE A 291 15.86 -4.75 17.35
N GLY A 292 15.32 -4.04 16.36
CA GLY A 292 15.81 -2.77 15.82
C GLY A 292 15.77 -1.63 16.82
N GLN A 293 16.12 -0.43 16.38
CA GLN A 293 15.84 0.80 17.12
C GLN A 293 14.86 1.66 16.34
N ASP A 294 13.59 1.40 16.56
CA ASP A 294 12.51 1.89 15.73
C ASP A 294 11.91 3.17 16.28
N SER A 295 11.44 4.02 15.37
CA SER A 295 10.85 5.30 15.73
C SER A 295 9.45 5.48 15.15
N TYR A 296 8.48 5.62 16.03
CA TYR A 296 7.07 5.72 15.68
C TYR A 296 6.53 7.11 16.00
N THR A 297 6.42 7.97 14.97
CA THR A 297 5.95 9.36 15.09
C THR A 297 4.54 9.54 14.55
N PHE A 298 3.56 9.38 15.43
CA PHE A 298 2.12 9.32 15.15
C PHE A 298 1.36 10.48 15.82
N ASP A 299 1.89 11.70 15.67
CA ASP A 299 1.39 12.93 16.32
C ASP A 299 -0.06 13.30 15.93
N GLY A 300 -0.46 13.00 14.68
CA GLY A 300 -1.76 13.39 14.12
C GLY A 300 -2.88 12.35 14.25
N THR A 301 -2.54 11.08 14.52
CA THR A 301 -3.48 9.95 14.40
C THR A 301 -4.15 9.53 15.72
N THR A 302 -5.02 8.52 15.70
CA THR A 302 -5.83 8.03 16.85
C THR A 302 -5.13 7.00 17.75
N GLY A 303 -3.82 6.78 17.62
CA GLY A 303 -3.08 5.77 18.38
C GLY A 303 -2.80 4.49 17.57
N LEU A 304 -1.95 3.62 18.12
CA LEU A 304 -1.45 2.39 17.50
C LEU A 304 -2.26 1.16 17.94
N GLY A 305 -2.44 0.18 17.04
CA GLY A 305 -3.09 -1.08 17.40
C GLY A 305 -4.55 -0.89 17.81
N LYS A 306 -5.30 -0.02 17.12
CA LYS A 306 -6.67 0.40 17.52
C LYS A 306 -7.76 -0.38 16.77
N ALA A 307 -8.88 -0.68 17.42
CA ALA A 307 -10.03 -1.25 16.73
C ALA A 307 -11.37 -0.64 17.14
N ASP A 308 -12.18 -0.28 16.14
CA ASP A 308 -13.50 0.33 16.32
C ASP A 308 -14.57 -0.39 15.49
N HIS A 309 -15.83 -0.28 15.93
CA HIS A 309 -16.99 -0.88 15.27
C HIS A 309 -16.84 -2.38 14.99
N THR A 310 -16.52 -3.15 16.04
CA THR A 310 -16.33 -4.61 16.01
C THR A 310 -15.17 -5.09 15.14
N GLY A 311 -14.19 -4.20 14.91
CA GLY A 311 -12.92 -4.54 14.28
C GLY A 311 -11.98 -5.33 15.20
N TRP A 312 -11.00 -5.99 14.61
CA TRP A 312 -9.95 -6.74 15.31
C TRP A 312 -8.59 -6.27 14.83
N ALA A 313 -7.76 -5.73 15.72
CA ALA A 313 -6.45 -5.21 15.36
C ALA A 313 -5.36 -5.67 16.32
N VAL A 314 -4.19 -5.99 15.77
CA VAL A 314 -2.96 -6.21 16.54
C VAL A 314 -1.84 -5.41 15.88
N PHE A 315 -1.18 -4.58 16.68
CA PHE A 315 0.14 -4.04 16.40
C PHE A 315 1.13 -4.78 17.28
N LEU A 316 2.09 -5.44 16.66
CA LEU A 316 3.16 -6.20 17.31
C LEU A 316 4.49 -5.57 16.93
N ASP A 317 5.29 -5.24 17.93
CA ASP A 317 6.70 -4.94 17.82
C ASP A 317 7.46 -6.12 18.47
N GLU A 318 8.38 -6.74 17.73
CA GLU A 318 9.17 -7.85 18.26
C GLU A 318 10.27 -7.40 19.23
N GLY A 319 10.58 -6.10 19.26
CA GLY A 319 11.36 -5.47 20.31
C GLY A 319 12.45 -4.53 19.80
N GLY A 320 13.21 -3.97 20.75
CA GLY A 320 14.20 -2.97 20.39
C GLY A 320 14.51 -1.99 21.51
N HIS A 321 15.04 -0.83 21.12
CA HIS A 321 15.13 0.33 22.00
C HIS A 321 14.35 1.47 21.37
N ASP A 322 13.02 1.38 21.46
CA ASP A 322 12.14 2.03 20.52
C ASP A 322 11.56 3.32 21.08
N ALA A 323 11.14 4.19 20.18
CA ALA A 323 10.56 5.48 20.51
C ALA A 323 9.15 5.60 19.97
N TYR A 324 8.16 5.44 20.86
CA TYR A 324 6.75 5.60 20.52
C TYR A 324 6.23 6.98 20.91
N ARG A 325 5.89 7.78 19.90
CA ARG A 325 5.26 9.08 20.07
C ARG A 325 3.88 9.08 19.42
N VAL A 326 2.84 9.00 20.24
CA VAL A 326 1.46 8.82 19.76
C VAL A 326 0.50 9.84 20.38
N LYS A 327 -0.57 10.18 19.67
CA LYS A 327 -1.55 11.17 20.16
C LYS A 327 -2.37 10.64 21.34
N SER A 328 -3.13 9.55 21.16
CA SER A 328 -4.18 9.15 22.12
C SER A 328 -3.92 7.87 22.91
N GLY A 329 -3.24 6.87 22.36
CA GLY A 329 -2.98 5.63 23.12
C GLY A 329 -2.53 4.44 22.28
N PHE A 330 -2.57 3.27 22.92
CA PHE A 330 -2.09 1.99 22.38
C PHE A 330 -3.13 0.89 22.68
N GLY A 331 -3.46 0.04 21.71
CA GLY A 331 -4.35 -1.11 21.97
C GLY A 331 -5.77 -0.71 22.36
N GLU A 332 -6.25 0.47 21.93
CA GLU A 332 -7.55 1.00 22.33
C GLU A 332 -8.70 0.43 21.49
N THR A 333 -9.88 0.33 22.10
CA THR A 333 -11.08 -0.15 21.40
C THR A 333 -12.33 0.67 21.70
N SER A 334 -13.29 0.60 20.78
CA SER A 334 -14.70 0.93 21.05
C SER A 334 -15.64 -0.23 20.71
N GLU A 335 -16.84 -0.19 21.28
CA GLU A 335 -17.92 -1.16 21.01
C GLU A 335 -17.50 -2.61 21.33
N GLN A 336 -17.77 -3.57 20.44
CA GLN A 336 -17.42 -5.00 20.62
C GLN A 336 -16.16 -5.36 19.83
N SER A 337 -15.14 -4.51 19.89
CA SER A 337 -13.87 -4.67 19.15
C SER A 337 -12.79 -5.32 19.99
N PHE A 338 -11.77 -5.88 19.34
CA PHE A 338 -10.54 -6.35 19.96
C PHE A 338 -9.34 -5.58 19.40
N ALA A 339 -8.47 -5.07 20.28
CA ALA A 339 -7.32 -4.28 19.89
C ALA A 339 -6.14 -4.58 20.81
N ALA A 340 -4.96 -4.83 20.24
CA ALA A 340 -3.75 -5.07 21.00
C ALA A 340 -2.58 -4.25 20.47
N PHE A 341 -1.84 -3.64 21.38
CA PHE A 341 -0.46 -3.23 21.17
C PHE A 341 0.42 -4.14 22.03
N ILE A 342 1.43 -4.74 21.40
CA ILE A 342 2.35 -5.67 22.05
C ILE A 342 3.75 -5.31 21.60
N ASP A 343 4.58 -4.89 22.53
CA ASP A 343 6.03 -4.97 22.41
C ASP A 343 6.51 -6.21 23.22
N LEU A 344 7.41 -6.99 22.63
CA LEU A 344 7.88 -8.27 23.16
C LEU A 344 9.16 -8.19 23.98
N THR A 345 10.02 -7.20 23.77
CA THR A 345 11.26 -7.02 24.54
C THR A 345 11.91 -5.67 24.22
N GLY A 346 12.39 -4.96 25.23
CA GLY A 346 13.10 -3.71 24.94
C GLY A 346 13.24 -2.82 26.14
N GLU A 347 13.96 -1.71 25.98
CA GLU A 347 13.78 -0.58 26.88
C GLU A 347 13.39 0.64 26.06
N ASP A 348 12.11 1.01 26.17
CA ASP A 348 11.49 1.94 25.23
C ASP A 348 11.15 3.28 25.83
N GLN A 349 10.85 4.23 24.95
CA GLN A 349 10.44 5.57 25.27
C GLN A 349 9.04 5.84 24.77
N TYR A 350 8.13 6.10 25.70
CA TYR A 350 6.75 6.43 25.38
C TYR A 350 6.42 7.90 25.60
N SER A 351 5.81 8.53 24.59
CA SER A 351 5.34 9.92 24.62
C SER A 351 3.89 10.02 24.15
N LEU A 352 2.95 10.18 25.10
CA LEU A 352 1.54 10.48 24.83
C LEU A 352 1.28 11.99 24.73
N LEU A 353 0.75 12.46 23.60
CA LEU A 353 0.50 13.91 23.39
C LEU A 353 -0.82 14.40 23.97
N SER A 354 -1.84 13.54 23.98
CA SER A 354 -3.10 13.77 24.67
C SER A 354 -3.32 12.63 25.65
N GLY A 355 -3.22 12.95 26.95
CA GLY A 355 -3.27 11.92 27.99
C GLY A 355 -4.66 11.34 28.19
N VAL A 356 -4.74 10.02 28.29
CA VAL A 356 -5.85 9.35 28.98
C VAL A 356 -5.58 9.44 30.48
N PRO A 357 -6.52 9.93 31.32
CA PRO A 357 -6.25 10.26 32.73
C PRO A 357 -5.59 9.17 33.57
N ASP A 358 -5.86 7.90 33.24
CA ASP A 358 -5.48 6.73 34.04
C ASP A 358 -4.48 5.78 33.35
N PHE A 359 -3.87 6.20 32.24
CA PHE A 359 -2.90 5.38 31.52
C PHE A 359 -1.58 6.12 31.30
N ARG A 360 -0.48 5.47 31.68
CA ARG A 360 0.89 5.91 31.44
C ARG A 360 1.67 4.70 30.96
N PRO A 361 1.92 4.56 29.64
CA PRO A 361 2.71 3.46 29.10
C PRO A 361 4.14 3.53 29.62
N GLY A 362 4.80 2.38 29.69
CA GLY A 362 6.18 2.24 30.12
C GLY A 362 6.57 0.77 30.24
N ASN A 363 7.85 0.55 30.47
CA ASN A 363 8.44 -0.77 30.26
C ASN A 363 7.95 -1.82 31.28
N SER A 364 7.92 -3.09 30.85
CA SER A 364 7.46 -4.24 31.63
C SER A 364 6.04 -4.07 32.21
N MET A 365 5.14 -3.48 31.42
CA MET A 365 3.77 -3.16 31.83
C MET A 365 2.75 -3.96 31.02
N ILE A 366 1.73 -4.46 31.71
CA ILE A 366 0.51 -4.99 31.09
C ILE A 366 -0.65 -4.12 31.54
N PHE A 367 -1.44 -3.64 30.59
CA PHE A 367 -2.59 -2.78 30.85
C PHE A 367 -3.76 -3.11 29.93
N SER A 368 -4.97 -2.74 30.36
CA SER A 368 -6.19 -2.89 29.58
C SER A 368 -7.11 -1.70 29.86
N HIS A 369 -7.57 -1.03 28.80
CA HIS A 369 -8.56 0.04 28.92
C HIS A 369 -9.99 -0.47 29.17
N GLY A 370 -10.18 -1.79 29.14
CA GLY A 370 -11.48 -2.45 29.25
C GLY A 370 -11.53 -3.70 28.37
N THR A 371 -12.70 -4.33 28.31
CA THR A 371 -12.91 -5.54 27.51
C THR A 371 -12.46 -5.35 26.07
N GLY A 372 -11.60 -6.25 25.59
CA GLY A 372 -11.08 -6.25 24.22
C GLY A 372 -9.83 -5.39 24.00
N SER A 373 -9.46 -4.52 24.95
CA SER A 373 -8.24 -3.71 24.87
C SER A 373 -7.07 -4.41 25.56
N PHE A 374 -5.90 -4.38 24.93
CA PHE A 374 -4.68 -4.93 25.47
C PHE A 374 -3.45 -4.06 25.13
N PHE A 375 -2.69 -3.68 26.15
CA PHE A 375 -1.36 -3.11 26.03
C PHE A 375 -0.39 -4.02 26.78
N GLN A 376 0.72 -4.36 26.13
CA GLN A 376 1.82 -5.06 26.76
C GLN A 376 3.15 -4.52 26.23
N ASP A 377 4.08 -4.37 27.15
CA ASP A 377 5.51 -4.19 26.94
C ASP A 377 6.22 -5.13 27.94
N ARG A 378 7.37 -5.71 27.56
CA ARG A 378 8.07 -6.73 28.36
C ARG A 378 9.47 -6.37 28.81
#